data_AF-A0A2P4P0A7-F1
#
_entry.id   AF-A0A2P4P0A7-F1
#
_cell.length_a   1.000
_cell.length_b   1.000
_cell.length_c   1.000
_cell.angle_alpha   90.00
_cell.angle_beta   90.00
_cell.angle_gamma   90.00
#
_symmetry.space_group_name_H-M   'P 1'
#
loop_
_entity.id
_entity.type
_entity.pdbx_description
1 polymer ?
#
loop_
_entity_poly.entity_id
_entity_poly.type
_entity_poly.pdbx_seq_one_letter_code
_entity_poly.pdbx_strand_id
1 'polypeptide(L)'
;MNVTHTKLKDEIEEMDDNEKEYLRELTDYQKDHWSMELGDLTNLDDIDNKLLDIGILYIMDINKVGFTSCIILRVCINATFPTSSKRLSRDKVPSDPVDLLELGLKLIDPRTITDKRAKNIHGPRERAMQASLFSIFNGLLPKPEMMCLMELKSGGNYLLDLMITDGDQNLTAYSLKCGVTSEQKFEEAFKQAWVYSDYFHMEICIVNFLPNSHDNLNIPYDTHDIVLISVEHNYECTKFAIQSQTHEYQERIVMI
;
A
#
# COMPACT_ATOMS: atom_id res chain seq x y z
N MET A 1 -15.30 -6.21 19.79
CA MET A 1 -13.98 -5.90 19.20
C MET A 1 -13.87 -4.48 18.61
N ASN A 2 -14.95 -3.76 18.29
CA ASN A 2 -14.85 -2.39 17.73
C ASN A 2 -14.36 -1.30 18.71
N VAL A 3 -14.60 -1.43 20.02
CA VAL A 3 -14.30 -0.36 20.99
C VAL A 3 -12.79 -0.06 21.11
N THR A 4 -11.93 -1.07 20.97
CA THR A 4 -10.47 -0.89 21.09
C THR A 4 -9.87 -0.19 19.88
N HIS A 5 -10.30 -0.53 18.66
CA HIS A 5 -9.80 0.13 17.44
C HIS A 5 -10.31 1.56 17.30
N THR A 6 -11.56 1.83 17.72
CA THR A 6 -12.08 3.20 17.75
C THR A 6 -11.26 4.07 18.70
N LYS A 7 -11.03 3.60 19.94
CA LYS A 7 -10.18 4.32 20.90
C LYS A 7 -8.79 4.61 20.36
N LEU A 8 -8.14 3.60 19.76
CA LEU A 8 -6.81 3.79 19.19
C LEU A 8 -6.81 4.82 18.06
N LYS A 9 -7.84 4.80 17.21
CA LYS A 9 -7.99 5.79 16.15
C LYS A 9 -8.16 7.20 16.73
N ASP A 10 -8.98 7.35 17.76
CA ASP A 10 -9.20 8.64 18.43
C ASP A 10 -7.89 9.18 19.04
N GLU A 11 -7.11 8.32 19.71
CA GLU A 11 -5.78 8.67 20.25
C GLU A 11 -4.80 9.12 19.15
N ILE A 12 -4.80 8.46 17.99
CA ILE A 12 -3.97 8.86 16.84
C ILE A 12 -4.49 10.17 16.22
N GLU A 13 -5.80 10.41 16.21
CA GLU A 13 -6.37 11.67 15.70
C GLU A 13 -5.98 12.87 16.57
N GLU A 14 -5.82 12.67 17.88
CA GLU A 14 -5.36 13.68 18.85
C GLU A 14 -3.84 13.93 18.80
N MET A 15 -3.06 13.07 18.16
CA MET A 15 -1.62 13.28 17.97
C MET A 15 -1.32 14.55 17.16
N ASP A 16 -0.21 15.20 17.49
CA ASP A 16 0.27 16.34 16.71
C ASP A 16 0.85 15.92 15.36
N ASP A 17 1.17 16.90 14.51
CA ASP A 17 1.64 16.63 13.14
C ASP A 17 2.99 15.90 13.11
N ASN A 18 3.88 16.14 14.10
CA ASN A 18 5.18 15.47 14.17
C ASN A 18 5.01 14.01 14.61
N GLU A 19 4.14 13.75 15.59
CA GLU A 19 3.79 12.40 16.04
C GLU A 19 3.15 11.59 14.90
N LYS A 20 2.22 12.20 14.14
CA LYS A 20 1.60 11.56 12.97
C LYS A 20 2.59 11.31 11.86
N GLU A 21 3.53 12.24 11.64
CA GLU A 21 4.61 12.05 10.66
C GLU A 21 5.52 10.89 11.06
N TYR A 22 5.96 10.85 12.31
CA TYR A 22 6.78 9.75 12.83
C TYR A 22 6.06 8.41 12.72
N LEU A 23 4.79 8.32 13.15
CA LEU A 23 4.00 7.11 13.03
C LEU A 23 3.81 6.68 11.56
N ARG A 24 3.67 7.65 10.63
CA ARG A 24 3.62 7.38 9.19
C ARG A 24 4.94 6.79 8.69
N GLU A 25 6.07 7.35 9.08
CA GLU A 25 7.39 6.82 8.74
C GLU A 25 7.59 5.40 9.28
N LEU A 26 7.07 5.09 10.48
CA LEU A 26 7.13 3.73 11.02
C LEU A 26 6.35 2.71 10.16
N THR A 27 5.32 3.14 9.43
CA THR A 27 4.59 2.22 8.53
C THR A 27 5.45 1.71 7.38
N ASP A 28 6.59 2.35 7.06
CA ASP A 28 7.58 1.78 6.13
C ASP A 28 8.21 0.49 6.66
N TYR A 29 8.13 0.19 7.95
CA TYR A 29 8.56 -1.09 8.53
C TYR A 29 7.45 -2.15 8.54
N GLN A 30 6.20 -1.82 8.16
CA GLN A 30 5.04 -2.71 8.09
C GLN A 30 5.03 -3.87 9.12
N LYS A 31 4.87 -5.14 8.72
CA LYS A 31 4.86 -6.29 9.64
C LYS A 31 6.26 -6.75 10.05
N ASP A 32 7.30 -6.01 9.69
CA ASP A 32 8.64 -6.30 10.15
C ASP A 32 8.84 -5.82 11.59
N HIS A 33 10.01 -6.15 12.11
CA HIS A 33 10.55 -5.56 13.31
C HIS A 33 11.74 -4.67 12.96
N TRP A 34 11.96 -3.62 13.73
CA TRP A 34 13.14 -2.77 13.62
C TRP A 34 13.85 -2.65 14.96
N SER A 35 15.09 -2.18 14.90
CA SER A 35 15.90 -2.00 16.09
C SER A 35 15.51 -0.71 16.81
N MET A 36 15.40 -0.77 18.13
CA MET A 36 15.15 0.36 19.02
C MET A 36 16.01 0.20 20.28
N GLU A 37 16.58 1.27 20.82
CA GLU A 37 17.41 1.20 22.03
C GLU A 37 16.55 1.00 23.28
N LEU A 38 16.27 -0.27 23.64
CA LEU A 38 15.43 -0.66 24.77
C LEU A 38 16.22 -0.98 26.04
N GLY A 39 17.53 -0.77 26.03
CA GLY A 39 18.43 -1.09 27.15
C GLY A 39 18.16 -0.28 28.41
N ASP A 40 17.60 0.91 28.26
CA ASP A 40 17.07 1.74 29.34
C ASP A 40 15.78 2.43 28.88
N LEU A 41 14.63 1.86 29.26
CA LEU A 41 13.31 2.39 28.88
C LEU A 41 13.07 3.81 29.39
N THR A 42 13.86 4.31 30.36
CA THR A 42 13.74 5.69 30.85
C THR A 42 14.35 6.72 29.90
N ASN A 43 15.14 6.29 28.91
CA ASN A 43 15.77 7.14 27.91
C ASN A 43 15.13 7.04 26.52
N LEU A 44 13.99 6.35 26.39
CA LEU A 44 13.24 6.33 25.14
C LEU A 44 12.69 7.71 24.81
N ASP A 45 12.63 8.03 23.52
CA ASP A 45 11.98 9.24 23.04
C ASP A 45 10.50 9.25 23.48
N ASP A 46 9.97 10.43 23.80
CA ASP A 46 8.61 10.60 24.33
C ASP A 46 7.54 9.97 23.41
N ILE A 47 7.74 10.08 22.08
CA ILE A 47 6.84 9.50 21.08
C ILE A 47 6.88 7.97 21.14
N ASP A 48 8.05 7.36 21.25
CA ASP A 48 8.19 5.90 21.34
C ASP A 48 7.54 5.34 22.61
N ASN A 49 7.76 6.02 23.75
CA ASN A 49 7.09 5.69 25.01
C ASN A 49 5.56 5.74 24.87
N LYS A 50 5.04 6.83 24.28
CA LYS A 50 3.60 6.98 24.03
C LYS A 50 3.06 5.86 23.14
N LEU A 51 3.75 5.50 22.06
CA LEU A 51 3.33 4.44 21.14
C LEU A 51 3.35 3.05 21.78
N LEU A 52 4.30 2.77 22.68
CA LEU A 52 4.32 1.55 23.50
C LEU A 52 3.15 1.54 24.52
N ASP A 53 2.91 2.66 25.20
CA ASP A 53 1.89 2.79 26.25
C ASP A 53 0.47 2.59 25.70
N ILE A 54 0.17 3.15 24.52
CA ILE A 54 -1.14 2.96 23.87
C ILE A 54 -1.25 1.63 23.10
N GLY A 55 -0.18 0.83 23.08
CA GLY A 55 -0.14 -0.51 22.48
C GLY A 55 -0.07 -0.53 20.95
N ILE A 56 0.43 0.54 20.31
CA ILE A 56 0.75 0.52 18.87
C ILE A 56 1.98 -0.35 18.62
N LEU A 57 3.00 -0.17 19.44
CA LEU A 57 4.25 -0.91 19.38
C LEU A 57 4.30 -2.00 20.44
N TYR A 58 5.03 -3.07 20.13
CA TYR A 58 5.31 -4.16 21.04
C TYR A 58 6.80 -4.52 21.00
N ILE A 59 7.38 -4.74 22.18
CA ILE A 59 8.76 -5.19 22.34
C ILE A 59 8.82 -6.69 22.05
N MET A 60 9.50 -7.06 20.96
CA MET A 60 9.58 -8.45 20.50
C MET A 60 10.79 -9.19 21.06
N ASP A 61 11.92 -8.50 21.22
CA ASP A 61 13.20 -9.06 21.69
C ASP A 61 14.10 -7.93 22.22
N ILE A 62 15.32 -8.27 22.64
CA ILE A 62 16.36 -7.32 23.04
C ILE A 62 16.60 -6.34 21.88
N ASN A 63 16.24 -5.08 22.12
CA ASN A 63 16.33 -3.97 21.18
C ASN A 63 15.55 -4.16 19.87
N LYS A 64 14.45 -4.93 19.88
CA LYS A 64 13.56 -5.07 18.71
C LYS A 64 12.13 -4.74 19.06
N VAL A 65 11.52 -3.92 18.21
CA VAL A 65 10.10 -3.56 18.28
C VAL A 65 9.42 -3.80 16.94
N GLY A 66 8.12 -3.97 16.99
CA GLY A 66 7.26 -4.02 15.81
C GLY A 66 5.86 -3.53 16.14
N PHE A 67 5.00 -3.41 15.14
CA PHE A 67 3.58 -3.17 15.39
C PHE A 67 2.97 -4.36 16.12
N THR A 68 2.13 -4.09 17.13
CA THR A 68 1.45 -5.11 17.93
C THR A 68 0.68 -6.12 17.08
N SER A 69 0.11 -5.68 15.95
CA SER A 69 -0.45 -6.58 14.95
C SER A 69 -0.64 -5.89 13.60
N CYS A 70 -0.89 -6.68 12.56
CA CYS A 70 -1.29 -6.22 11.24
C CYS A 70 -2.55 -5.34 11.26
N ILE A 71 -3.45 -5.58 12.21
CA ILE A 71 -4.69 -4.81 12.36
C ILE A 71 -4.37 -3.42 12.87
N ILE A 72 -3.47 -3.33 13.85
CA ILE A 72 -2.98 -2.06 14.41
C ILE A 72 -2.26 -1.25 13.34
N LEU A 73 -1.35 -1.86 12.57
CA LEU A 73 -0.71 -1.24 11.41
C LEU A 73 -1.73 -0.61 10.45
N ARG A 74 -2.80 -1.35 10.09
CA ARG A 74 -3.87 -0.86 9.20
C ARG A 74 -4.67 0.29 9.84
N VAL A 75 -4.86 0.30 11.16
CA VAL A 75 -5.49 1.43 11.86
C VAL A 75 -4.59 2.66 11.80
N CYS A 76 -3.30 2.51 12.08
CA CYS A 76 -2.32 3.59 11.97
C CYS A 76 -2.29 4.18 10.56
N ILE A 77 -2.22 3.35 9.52
CA ILE A 77 -2.22 3.82 8.13
C ILE A 77 -3.49 4.61 7.80
N ASN A 78 -4.68 4.10 8.14
CA ASN A 78 -5.94 4.81 7.88
C ASN A 78 -6.06 6.13 8.66
N ALA A 79 -5.34 6.29 9.77
CA ALA A 79 -5.37 7.49 10.59
C ALA A 79 -4.31 8.52 10.18
N THR A 80 -3.17 8.09 9.62
CA THR A 80 -2.03 8.98 9.30
C THR A 80 -1.87 9.29 7.81
N PHE A 81 -2.36 8.44 6.90
CA PHE A 81 -2.28 8.69 5.46
C PHE A 81 -3.50 9.49 4.97
N PRO A 82 -3.32 10.46 4.05
CA PRO A 82 -4.42 11.14 3.40
C PRO A 82 -5.41 10.16 2.78
N THR A 83 -6.70 10.48 2.93
CA THR A 83 -7.79 9.65 2.40
C THR A 83 -8.91 10.54 1.86
N SER A 84 -9.83 9.95 1.08
CA SER A 84 -11.02 10.66 0.62
C SER A 84 -11.99 10.90 1.77
N SER A 85 -12.47 12.14 1.92
CA SER A 85 -13.59 12.46 2.81
C SER A 85 -14.94 12.03 2.24
N LYS A 86 -15.00 11.71 0.94
CA LYS A 86 -16.23 11.37 0.22
C LYS A 86 -16.17 9.93 -0.26
N ARG A 87 -17.07 9.11 0.29
CA ARG A 87 -17.33 7.74 -0.20
C ARG A 87 -18.08 7.77 -1.52
N LEU A 88 -17.79 6.79 -2.35
CA LEU A 88 -18.55 6.48 -3.55
C LEU A 88 -19.86 5.78 -3.17
N SER A 89 -20.84 5.89 -4.05
CA SER A 89 -21.95 4.93 -4.07
C SER A 89 -21.49 3.66 -4.78
N ARG A 90 -22.11 2.53 -4.45
CA ARG A 90 -21.72 1.21 -4.97
C ARG A 90 -21.69 1.13 -6.50
N ASP A 91 -22.66 1.76 -7.16
CA ASP A 91 -22.77 1.87 -8.62
C ASP A 91 -21.66 2.70 -9.28
N LYS A 92 -20.89 3.45 -8.48
CA LYS A 92 -19.78 4.30 -8.94
C LYS A 92 -18.41 3.72 -8.66
N VAL A 93 -18.33 2.56 -8.01
CA VAL A 93 -17.05 1.86 -7.83
C VAL A 93 -16.71 1.21 -9.17
N PRO A 94 -15.59 1.57 -9.82
CA PRO A 94 -15.21 0.97 -11.08
C PRO A 94 -14.99 -0.54 -10.93
N SER A 95 -15.51 -1.31 -11.89
CA SER A 95 -15.26 -2.75 -11.97
C SER A 95 -13.94 -3.09 -12.65
N ASP A 96 -13.45 -2.20 -13.52
CA ASP A 96 -12.17 -2.34 -14.19
C ASP A 96 -11.03 -1.98 -13.19
N PRO A 97 -10.01 -2.84 -13.02
CA PRO A 97 -8.90 -2.59 -12.11
C PRO A 97 -8.07 -1.36 -12.51
N VAL A 98 -7.93 -1.07 -13.81
CA VAL A 98 -7.21 0.12 -14.30
C VAL A 98 -7.98 1.39 -13.93
N ASP A 99 -9.31 1.41 -14.11
CA ASP A 99 -10.16 2.54 -13.71
C ASP A 99 -10.10 2.81 -12.20
N LEU A 100 -10.13 1.74 -11.39
CA LEU A 100 -10.05 1.84 -9.94
C LEU A 100 -8.68 2.35 -9.49
N LEU A 101 -7.60 1.84 -10.09
CA LEU A 101 -6.24 2.32 -9.84
C LEU A 101 -6.09 3.80 -10.21
N GLU A 102 -6.60 4.22 -11.37
CA GLU A 102 -6.61 5.62 -11.80
C GLU A 102 -7.27 6.54 -10.77
N LEU A 103 -8.42 6.10 -10.24
CA LEU A 103 -9.13 6.84 -9.18
C LEU A 103 -8.31 6.94 -7.89
N GLY A 104 -7.60 5.87 -7.51
CA GLY A 104 -6.69 5.86 -6.36
C GLY A 104 -5.52 6.83 -6.56
N LEU A 105 -4.88 6.79 -7.72
CA LEU A 105 -3.72 7.63 -8.04
C LEU A 105 -4.07 9.12 -8.06
N LYS A 106 -5.30 9.51 -8.47
CA LYS A 106 -5.78 10.90 -8.43
C LYS A 106 -5.80 11.53 -7.03
N LEU A 107 -5.78 10.71 -5.98
CA LEU A 107 -5.90 11.16 -4.59
C LEU A 107 -4.62 10.97 -3.78
N ILE A 108 -3.54 10.55 -4.41
CA ILE A 108 -2.25 10.43 -3.74
C ILE A 108 -1.75 11.79 -3.31
N ASP A 109 -1.17 11.86 -2.12
CA ASP A 109 -0.37 12.99 -1.69
C ASP A 109 1.11 12.69 -1.97
N PRO A 110 1.75 13.35 -2.95
CA PRO A 110 3.11 13.03 -3.34
C PRO A 110 4.11 13.21 -2.19
N ARG A 111 3.81 14.05 -1.19
CA ARG A 111 4.66 14.27 -0.01
C ARG A 111 4.77 13.02 0.87
N THR A 112 3.82 12.10 0.78
CA THR A 112 3.77 10.88 1.60
C THR A 112 4.48 9.69 0.95
N ILE A 113 4.60 9.68 -0.38
CA ILE A 113 5.22 8.58 -1.14
C ILE A 113 6.62 8.91 -1.68
N THR A 114 7.00 10.19 -1.63
CA THR A 114 8.29 10.68 -2.13
C THR A 114 9.35 10.68 -1.05
N ASP A 115 10.50 10.07 -1.33
CA ASP A 115 11.65 10.17 -0.44
C ASP A 115 12.22 11.60 -0.44
N LYS A 116 12.19 12.28 0.72
CA LYS A 116 12.71 13.66 0.88
C LYS A 116 14.18 13.82 0.50
N ARG A 117 14.99 12.74 0.52
CA ARG A 117 16.44 12.73 0.28
C ARG A 117 16.81 12.22 -1.12
N ALA A 118 16.12 11.18 -1.61
CA ALA A 118 16.42 10.55 -2.90
C ALA A 118 15.53 11.03 -4.06
N LYS A 119 14.46 11.77 -3.74
CA LYS A 119 13.40 12.24 -4.63
C LYS A 119 13.07 11.26 -5.80
N ASN A 120 12.78 10.00 -5.49
CA ASN A 120 12.22 8.99 -6.41
C ASN A 120 12.98 8.69 -7.72
N ILE A 121 14.32 8.83 -7.74
CA ILE A 121 15.15 8.45 -8.91
C ILE A 121 14.92 6.99 -9.35
N HIS A 122 14.55 6.11 -8.41
CA HIS A 122 14.31 4.68 -8.64
C HIS A 122 12.85 4.25 -8.46
N GLY A 123 11.92 5.20 -8.34
CA GLY A 123 10.51 4.95 -8.02
C GLY A 123 10.09 5.47 -6.64
N PRO A 124 8.77 5.56 -6.37
CA PRO A 124 8.26 5.84 -5.03
C PRO A 124 8.59 4.69 -4.07
N ARG A 125 8.56 4.95 -2.75
CA ARG A 125 8.70 3.87 -1.76
C ARG A 125 7.52 2.92 -1.88
N GLU A 126 7.76 1.65 -2.23
CA GLU A 126 6.71 0.65 -2.49
C GLU A 126 5.72 0.53 -1.32
N ARG A 127 6.24 0.49 -0.09
CA ARG A 127 5.43 0.40 1.14
C ARG A 127 4.59 1.66 1.39
N ALA A 128 5.13 2.84 1.15
CA ALA A 128 4.38 4.09 1.26
C ALA A 128 3.28 4.18 0.19
N MET A 129 3.57 3.71 -1.03
CA MET A 129 2.58 3.61 -2.12
C MET A 129 1.44 2.65 -1.75
N GLN A 130 1.77 1.46 -1.25
CA GLN A 130 0.80 0.48 -0.76
C GLN A 130 -0.08 1.06 0.35
N ALA A 131 0.53 1.66 1.38
CA ALA A 131 -0.20 2.28 2.50
C ALA A 131 -1.11 3.42 2.04
N SER A 132 -0.64 4.25 1.10
CA SER A 132 -1.43 5.36 0.53
C SER A 132 -2.63 4.84 -0.23
N LEU A 133 -2.44 3.89 -1.17
CA LEU A 133 -3.55 3.29 -1.93
C LEU A 133 -4.53 2.56 -1.01
N PHE A 134 -4.05 1.84 0.00
CA PHE A 134 -4.90 1.21 1.01
C PHE A 134 -5.79 2.23 1.73
N SER A 135 -5.21 3.34 2.22
CA SER A 135 -5.94 4.40 2.93
C SER A 135 -6.97 5.07 2.00
N ILE A 136 -6.57 5.40 0.77
CA ILE A 136 -7.43 6.02 -0.24
C ILE A 136 -8.60 5.11 -0.60
N PHE A 137 -8.35 3.85 -0.94
CA PHE A 137 -9.41 2.91 -1.29
C PHE A 137 -10.37 2.69 -0.11
N ASN A 138 -9.87 2.52 1.12
CA ASN A 138 -10.75 2.39 2.28
C ASN A 138 -11.55 3.67 2.62
N GLY A 139 -11.11 4.85 2.19
CA GLY A 139 -11.88 6.09 2.28
C GLY A 139 -12.92 6.25 1.17
N LEU A 140 -12.61 5.75 -0.04
CA LEU A 140 -13.49 5.81 -1.20
C LEU A 140 -14.61 4.76 -1.16
N LEU A 141 -14.30 3.53 -0.74
CA LEU A 141 -15.22 2.41 -0.88
C LEU A 141 -16.46 2.55 0.02
N PRO A 142 -17.66 2.14 -0.47
CA PRO A 142 -18.86 2.06 0.34
C PRO A 142 -18.67 1.12 1.53
N LYS A 143 -18.96 1.59 2.75
CA LYS A 143 -18.90 0.78 3.98
C LYS A 143 -20.31 0.54 4.53
N PRO A 144 -20.56 -0.63 5.15
CA PRO A 144 -19.60 -1.70 5.47
C PRO A 144 -19.38 -2.73 4.35
N GLU A 145 -20.04 -2.58 3.20
CA GLU A 145 -20.15 -3.62 2.17
C GLU A 145 -18.81 -3.93 1.50
N MET A 146 -18.03 -2.89 1.19
CA MET A 146 -16.77 -3.02 0.46
C MET A 146 -15.59 -2.56 1.32
N MET A 147 -14.46 -3.23 1.15
CA MET A 147 -13.24 -2.88 1.85
C MET A 147 -11.99 -3.21 1.04
N CYS A 148 -10.95 -2.41 1.25
CA CYS A 148 -9.60 -2.71 0.81
C CYS A 148 -8.89 -3.43 1.95
N LEU A 149 -8.42 -4.65 1.68
CA LEU A 149 -7.58 -5.46 2.53
C LEU A 149 -6.13 -5.27 2.08
N MET A 150 -5.18 -5.31 3.02
CA MET A 150 -3.75 -5.09 2.76
C MET A 150 -2.91 -6.18 3.42
N GLU A 151 -1.85 -6.65 2.77
CA GLU A 151 -0.96 -7.69 3.30
C GLU A 151 -1.70 -9.01 3.60
N LEU A 152 -2.45 -9.53 2.62
CA LEU A 152 -3.22 -10.76 2.76
C LEU A 152 -2.32 -11.98 2.60
N LYS A 153 -2.40 -12.90 3.56
CA LYS A 153 -1.59 -14.12 3.51
C LYS A 153 -2.15 -15.09 2.46
N SER A 154 -1.35 -15.32 1.42
CA SER A 154 -1.41 -16.52 0.59
C SER A 154 -0.35 -17.50 1.11
N GLY A 155 -0.51 -18.81 0.91
CA GLY A 155 0.31 -19.85 1.56
C GLY A 155 1.81 -19.54 1.73
N GLY A 156 2.42 -19.99 2.84
CA GLY A 156 3.84 -19.70 3.14
C GLY A 156 4.08 -18.27 3.64
N ASN A 157 5.06 -17.58 3.03
CA ASN A 157 5.49 -16.22 3.38
C ASN A 157 5.00 -15.15 2.37
N TYR A 158 4.08 -15.51 1.48
CA TYR A 158 3.61 -14.63 0.41
C TYR A 158 2.43 -13.76 0.89
N LEU A 159 2.62 -12.43 0.83
CA LEU A 159 1.64 -11.44 1.27
C LEU A 159 1.19 -10.61 0.05
N LEU A 160 -0.05 -10.80 -0.37
CA LEU A 160 -0.65 -9.98 -1.43
C LEU A 160 -0.83 -8.56 -0.93
N ASP A 161 -0.38 -7.59 -1.73
CA ASP A 161 -0.24 -6.20 -1.31
C ASP A 161 -1.61 -5.57 -1.00
N LEU A 162 -2.56 -5.64 -1.94
CA LEU A 162 -3.92 -5.11 -1.79
C LEU A 162 -4.97 -6.03 -2.42
N MET A 163 -6.14 -6.11 -1.78
CA MET A 163 -7.32 -6.78 -2.35
C MET A 163 -8.59 -5.99 -2.01
N ILE A 164 -9.40 -5.71 -3.02
CA ILE A 164 -10.73 -5.13 -2.86
C ILE A 164 -11.75 -6.25 -2.81
N THR A 165 -12.62 -6.18 -1.80
CA THR A 165 -13.67 -7.17 -1.56
C THR A 165 -15.02 -6.49 -1.42
N ASP A 166 -16.07 -7.26 -1.69
CA ASP A 166 -17.46 -6.91 -1.42
C ASP A 166 -18.12 -8.06 -0.66
N GLY A 167 -18.20 -7.91 0.65
CA GLY A 167 -18.52 -9.00 1.56
C GLY A 167 -17.59 -10.20 1.33
N ASP A 168 -18.14 -11.30 0.82
CA ASP A 168 -17.42 -12.55 0.58
C ASP A 168 -16.84 -12.67 -0.85
N GLN A 169 -17.04 -11.67 -1.71
CA GLN A 169 -16.55 -11.68 -3.09
C GLN A 169 -15.23 -10.91 -3.22
N ASN A 170 -14.24 -11.55 -3.82
CA ASN A 170 -12.99 -10.88 -4.23
C ASN A 170 -13.24 -10.18 -5.57
N LEU A 171 -12.94 -8.89 -5.66
CA LEU A 171 -13.22 -8.08 -6.85
C LEU A 171 -11.96 -7.73 -7.63
N THR A 172 -10.92 -7.28 -6.92
CA THR A 172 -9.67 -6.83 -7.54
C THR A 172 -8.51 -7.10 -6.62
N ALA A 173 -7.40 -7.59 -7.15
CA ALA A 173 -6.17 -7.86 -6.40
C ALA A 173 -5.00 -7.16 -7.08
N TYR A 174 -4.24 -6.38 -6.32
CA TYR A 174 -3.02 -5.73 -6.80
C TYR A 174 -1.80 -6.33 -6.10
N SER A 175 -0.80 -6.70 -6.90
CA SER A 175 0.58 -6.80 -6.42
C SER A 175 1.39 -5.62 -6.92
N LEU A 176 1.92 -4.82 -6.00
CA LEU A 176 2.64 -3.60 -6.32
C LEU A 176 4.13 -3.91 -6.47
N LYS A 177 4.76 -3.20 -7.40
CA LYS A 177 6.20 -3.26 -7.69
C LYS A 177 6.70 -1.86 -7.98
N CYS A 178 7.90 -1.52 -7.50
CA CYS A 178 8.59 -0.29 -7.87
C CYS A 178 9.91 -0.58 -8.60
N GLY A 179 10.10 0.02 -9.77
CA GLY A 179 11.38 -0.03 -10.50
C GLY A 179 11.76 -1.42 -11.02
N VAL A 180 10.77 -2.25 -11.38
CA VAL A 180 11.03 -3.55 -12.01
C VAL A 180 11.28 -3.34 -13.51
N THR A 181 12.55 -3.44 -13.91
CA THR A 181 13.00 -3.16 -15.29
C THR A 181 13.78 -4.30 -15.94
N SER A 182 14.10 -5.37 -15.21
CA SER A 182 14.81 -6.53 -15.73
C SER A 182 13.89 -7.75 -15.85
N GLU A 183 14.16 -8.59 -16.86
CA GLU A 183 13.42 -9.83 -17.10
C GLU A 183 13.39 -10.74 -15.87
N GLN A 184 14.54 -10.92 -15.19
CA GLN A 184 14.60 -11.71 -13.95
C GLN A 184 13.64 -11.20 -12.86
N LYS A 185 13.57 -9.88 -12.66
CA LYS A 185 12.67 -9.30 -11.65
C LYS A 185 11.21 -9.45 -12.06
N PHE A 186 10.91 -9.37 -13.36
CA PHE A 186 9.58 -9.70 -13.86
C PHE A 186 9.24 -11.16 -13.59
N GLU A 187 10.11 -12.12 -13.94
CA GLU A 187 9.87 -13.53 -13.63
C GLU A 187 9.57 -13.78 -12.15
N GLU A 188 10.28 -13.11 -11.25
CA GLU A 188 10.04 -13.18 -9.80
C GLU A 188 8.66 -12.61 -9.42
N ALA A 189 8.28 -11.46 -9.98
CA ALA A 189 6.97 -10.86 -9.77
C ALA A 189 5.83 -11.73 -10.31
N PHE A 190 5.98 -12.32 -11.50
CA PHE A 190 5.02 -13.25 -12.09
C PHE A 190 4.89 -14.54 -11.27
N LYS A 191 6.01 -15.14 -10.83
CA LYS A 191 6.00 -16.30 -9.91
C LYS A 191 5.22 -16.01 -8.64
N GLN A 192 5.43 -14.83 -8.05
CA GLN A 192 4.70 -14.39 -6.87
C GLN A 192 3.20 -14.20 -7.17
N ALA A 193 2.86 -13.57 -8.29
CA ALA A 193 1.49 -13.31 -8.68
C ALA A 193 0.70 -14.59 -9.01
N TRP A 194 1.31 -15.61 -9.62
CA TRP A 194 0.67 -16.91 -9.81
C TRP A 194 0.36 -17.62 -8.49
N VAL A 195 1.23 -17.52 -7.48
CA VAL A 195 0.92 -18.03 -6.13
C VAL A 195 -0.33 -17.36 -5.55
N TYR A 196 -0.49 -16.06 -5.77
CA TYR A 196 -1.70 -15.33 -5.37
C TYR A 196 -2.93 -15.78 -6.15
N SER A 197 -2.81 -15.89 -7.48
CA SER A 197 -3.91 -16.30 -8.35
C SER A 197 -4.41 -17.70 -7.99
N ASP A 198 -3.50 -18.66 -7.80
CA ASP A 198 -3.83 -20.04 -7.40
C ASP A 198 -4.51 -20.09 -6.03
N TYR A 199 -4.07 -19.27 -5.08
CA TYR A 199 -4.58 -19.29 -3.71
C TYR A 199 -5.94 -18.58 -3.57
N PHE A 200 -6.12 -17.44 -4.24
CA PHE A 200 -7.33 -16.63 -4.16
C PHE A 200 -8.34 -16.92 -5.27
N HIS A 201 -7.97 -17.75 -6.25
CA HIS A 201 -8.76 -18.13 -7.42
C HIS A 201 -9.26 -16.92 -8.22
N MET A 202 -8.35 -15.97 -8.51
CA MET A 202 -8.69 -14.75 -9.23
C MET A 202 -7.51 -14.20 -10.04
N GLU A 203 -7.81 -13.29 -10.97
CA GLU A 203 -6.79 -12.55 -11.70
C GLU A 203 -6.02 -11.59 -10.77
N ILE A 204 -4.71 -11.49 -10.99
CA ILE A 204 -3.84 -10.62 -10.20
C ILE A 204 -3.27 -9.51 -11.08
N CYS A 205 -3.48 -8.26 -10.68
CA CYS A 205 -2.91 -7.10 -11.34
C CYS A 205 -1.52 -6.80 -10.77
N ILE A 206 -0.46 -7.06 -11.53
CA ILE A 206 0.88 -6.55 -11.22
C ILE A 206 0.93 -5.08 -11.63
N VAL A 207 1.10 -4.18 -10.66
CA VAL A 207 1.24 -2.73 -10.91
C VAL A 207 2.69 -2.34 -10.73
N ASN A 208 3.36 -1.98 -11.82
CA ASN A 208 4.77 -1.61 -11.82
C ASN A 208 4.96 -0.10 -11.97
N PHE A 209 5.43 0.55 -10.91
CA PHE A 209 5.74 1.98 -10.90
C PHE A 209 7.14 2.24 -11.44
N LEU A 210 7.25 3.09 -12.47
CA LEU A 210 8.48 3.32 -13.22
C LEU A 210 8.77 4.82 -13.39
N PRO A 211 10.03 5.26 -13.27
CA PRO A 211 10.38 6.64 -13.61
C PRO A 211 10.26 6.86 -15.12
N ASN A 212 9.78 8.05 -15.49
CA ASN A 212 9.52 8.53 -16.86
C ASN A 212 10.79 8.48 -17.76
N SER A 213 11.16 7.31 -18.29
CA SER A 213 12.34 7.13 -19.17
C SER A 213 12.55 5.74 -19.78
N HIS A 214 11.66 4.75 -19.57
CA HIS A 214 12.00 3.38 -19.94
C HIS A 214 11.48 2.97 -21.31
N ASP A 215 12.41 2.51 -22.15
CA ASP A 215 12.14 1.82 -23.41
C ASP A 215 11.25 0.59 -23.18
N ASN A 216 10.39 0.28 -24.17
CA ASN A 216 9.46 -0.85 -24.19
C ASN A 216 10.02 -2.09 -23.49
N LEU A 217 9.43 -2.42 -22.33
CA LEU A 217 9.82 -3.59 -21.54
C LEU A 217 9.43 -4.87 -22.31
N ASN A 218 10.39 -5.79 -22.46
CA ASN A 218 10.12 -7.15 -22.94
C ASN A 218 9.37 -7.90 -21.85
N ILE A 219 8.04 -7.92 -21.96
CA ILE A 219 7.15 -8.58 -21.01
C ILE A 219 7.01 -10.06 -21.40
N PRO A 220 6.94 -10.99 -20.44
CA PRO A 220 6.73 -12.40 -20.72
C PRO A 220 5.47 -12.64 -21.57
N TYR A 221 5.56 -13.55 -22.54
CA TYR A 221 4.48 -13.84 -23.50
C TYR A 221 3.27 -14.59 -22.90
N ASP A 222 3.39 -15.13 -21.69
CA ASP A 222 2.33 -15.90 -21.04
C ASP A 222 1.95 -15.25 -19.71
N THR A 223 0.77 -14.63 -19.70
CA THR A 223 0.23 -13.89 -18.54
C THR A 223 -1.19 -14.37 -18.20
N HIS A 224 -1.55 -15.62 -18.50
CA HIS A 224 -2.87 -16.14 -18.11
C HIS A 224 -3.09 -15.89 -16.60
N ASP A 225 -4.26 -15.33 -16.27
CA ASP A 225 -4.68 -14.92 -14.92
C ASP A 225 -3.86 -13.78 -14.27
N ILE A 226 -2.97 -13.13 -15.03
CA ILE A 226 -2.13 -12.02 -14.57
C ILE A 226 -2.24 -10.82 -15.52
N VAL A 227 -2.62 -9.66 -15.00
CA VAL A 227 -2.65 -8.40 -15.75
C VAL A 227 -1.46 -7.55 -15.35
N LEU A 228 -0.68 -7.13 -16.34
CA LEU A 228 0.44 -6.20 -16.11
C LEU A 228 0.02 -4.76 -16.43
N ILE A 229 0.10 -3.90 -15.41
CA ILE A 229 -0.18 -2.48 -15.46
C ILE A 229 1.12 -1.72 -15.20
N SER A 230 1.60 -0.99 -16.20
CA SER A 230 2.72 -0.06 -16.06
C SER A 230 2.20 1.30 -15.64
N VAL A 231 2.81 1.89 -14.62
CA VAL A 231 2.49 3.24 -14.14
C VAL A 231 3.76 4.07 -14.15
N GLU A 232 3.96 4.83 -15.22
CA GLU A 232 5.06 5.79 -15.29
C GLU A 232 4.76 7.00 -14.42
N HIS A 233 5.77 7.54 -13.76
CA HIS A 233 5.61 8.73 -12.93
C HIS A 233 6.74 9.74 -13.17
N ASN A 234 6.42 11.02 -12.99
CA ASN A 234 7.47 12.03 -12.88
C ASN A 234 8.17 11.94 -11.52
N TYR A 235 9.29 12.65 -11.43
CA TYR A 235 10.15 12.69 -10.25
C TYR A 235 9.44 13.11 -8.95
N GLU A 236 8.47 14.00 -9.07
CA GLU A 236 7.69 14.53 -7.96
C GLU A 236 6.45 13.70 -7.64
N CYS A 237 6.17 12.63 -8.41
CA CYS A 237 4.94 11.83 -8.31
C CYS A 237 3.63 12.65 -8.36
N THR A 238 3.64 13.76 -9.11
CA THR A 238 2.47 14.62 -9.37
C THR A 238 1.78 14.29 -10.69
N LYS A 239 2.43 13.48 -11.53
CA LYS A 239 1.90 12.98 -12.81
C LYS A 239 2.15 11.48 -12.91
N PHE A 240 1.11 10.75 -13.31
CA PHE A 240 1.19 9.33 -13.64
C PHE A 240 0.69 9.08 -15.06
N ALA A 241 1.33 8.17 -15.81
CA ALA A 241 0.84 7.64 -17.07
C ALA A 241 0.63 6.13 -16.93
N ILE A 242 -0.62 5.69 -17.04
CA ILE A 242 -1.01 4.29 -16.88
C ILE A 242 -1.11 3.65 -18.25
N GLN A 243 -0.48 2.49 -18.41
CA GLN A 243 -0.54 1.66 -19.59
C GLN A 243 -0.80 0.22 -19.16
N SER A 244 -1.83 -0.41 -19.73
CA SER A 244 -2.00 -1.86 -19.63
C SER A 244 -1.69 -2.49 -20.98
N GLN A 245 -0.82 -3.50 -20.97
CA GLN A 245 -0.51 -4.24 -22.20
C GLN A 245 -1.44 -5.44 -22.42
N THR A 246 -2.21 -5.80 -21.39
CA THR A 246 -3.04 -7.01 -21.34
C THR A 246 -4.54 -6.69 -21.21
N HIS A 247 -4.89 -5.48 -20.75
CA HIS A 247 -6.19 -4.84 -20.95
C HIS A 247 -6.10 -3.85 -22.13
N GLU A 248 -7.22 -3.50 -22.76
CA GLU A 248 -7.27 -2.61 -23.95
C GLU A 248 -6.21 -1.50 -23.87
N TYR A 249 -5.28 -1.47 -24.83
CA TYR A 249 -4.16 -0.53 -24.80
C TYR A 249 -4.68 0.90 -24.89
N GLN A 250 -4.70 1.58 -23.74
CA GLN A 250 -5.07 2.98 -23.62
C GLN A 250 -4.12 3.64 -22.63
N GLU A 251 -3.29 4.57 -23.12
CA GLU A 251 -2.49 5.42 -22.25
C GLU A 251 -3.40 6.42 -21.54
N ARG A 252 -3.31 6.48 -20.21
CA ARG A 252 -4.11 7.38 -19.38
C ARG A 252 -3.22 8.28 -18.55
N ILE A 253 -3.40 9.60 -18.68
CA ILE A 253 -2.63 10.59 -17.93
C ILE A 253 -3.43 11.04 -16.71
N VAL A 254 -2.86 10.81 -15.53
CA VAL A 254 -3.36 11.30 -14.24
C VAL A 254 -2.49 12.45 -13.78
N MET A 255 -3.15 13.56 -13.41
CA MET A 255 -2.52 14.73 -12.79
C MET A 255 -3.14 14.91 -11.40
N ILE A 256 -2.29 15.18 -10.40
CA ILE A 256 -2.68 15.46 -9.01
C ILE A 256 -2.63 16.96 -8.75
#